data_AF-A0AAV9DSD7-F1
#
_entry.id   AF-A0AAV9DSD7-F1
#
_cell.length_a   1.000
_cell.length_b   1.000
_cell.length_c   1.000
_cell.angle_alpha   90.00
_cell.angle_beta   90.00
_cell.angle_gamma   90.00
#
_symmetry.space_group_name_H-M   'P 1'
#
loop_
_entity.id
_entity.type
_entity.pdbx_description
1 polymer ?
#
loop_
_entity_poly.entity_id
_entity_poly.type
_entity_poly.pdbx_seq_one_letter_code
_entity_poly.pdbx_strand_id
1 'polypeptide(L)'
;MRATLPLHHLLLFLLFLHPTQSQGPPNGYTCSTDRTIYPCRTYAVYRATPPNLLDLAPISDLFGVSRTMISDPSNIAFPNATLVPDQLLLVPLTCSCTSNHSYSNTSYKILPGDTFYILSTTKFQNLTTYQDIELVNSTLVPTNLSIGADVVVPVFCQCPEKSLTSRGVSHLLTYQLRPSDTNASMVASRFRADLRTMVSINARKLVPFSTVLIPVTRIPTLPGTNNSGSSSPTASGGGSGKDGVVVGLSIGLGVVGIVLLVGLLWLLCFFGRRRGYGQEGSDVKRRRVGGVGGGCLSMLEENKFMADITDCLDRYRLYQIEELRRATSDFDPACVIQGSVYKGFIDGEAIAVKKMKWNAYQELRILQKVNHTNLVKLEGFCIDPEDGTCYLVYEYVENGSLSSWLQEPRKTSSNLDWKTRLRIAVDVANGLQYIHEHTWPKVVHKDIKSSNILLDSKMKAKIANFGLARSGCNAITTHIVGTQGYIALEYLADGLVTTKMDVFAYGVVLLELVLGREVMGEKGEMLWAEAERVEREEEVKAWMDKKLVEGECCPMESVMSVVGVARACVQRDLTRRPSMVDVVYTLSRADDACSDFSGDGLFGHGSGVFAR
;
A
#
# COMPACT_ATOMS: atom_id res chain seq x y z
N MET A 1 38.54 31.63 -30.82
CA MET A 1 37.94 30.35 -31.28
C MET A 1 36.57 30.23 -30.65
N ARG A 2 35.52 30.31 -31.47
CA ARG A 2 34.12 30.15 -31.06
C ARG A 2 33.82 28.67 -30.93
N ALA A 3 33.44 28.20 -29.75
CA ALA A 3 32.88 26.86 -29.57
C ALA A 3 31.36 26.95 -29.78
N THR A 4 30.92 26.50 -30.95
CA THR A 4 29.50 26.30 -31.28
C THR A 4 29.01 25.03 -30.60
N LEU A 5 28.13 25.16 -29.61
CA LEU A 5 27.31 24.04 -29.14
C LEU A 5 26.40 23.58 -30.29
N PRO A 6 26.19 22.26 -30.47
CA PRO A 6 25.41 21.75 -31.59
C PRO A 6 23.92 22.02 -31.39
N LEU A 7 23.32 22.66 -32.39
CA LEU A 7 21.90 23.02 -32.52
C LEU A 7 20.93 21.83 -32.33
N HIS A 8 21.43 20.58 -32.34
CA HIS A 8 20.63 19.36 -32.19
C HIS A 8 20.07 19.14 -30.78
N HIS A 9 20.72 19.62 -29.73
CA HIS A 9 20.17 19.49 -28.38
C HIS A 9 19.06 20.51 -28.08
N LEU A 10 19.01 21.62 -28.82
CA LEU A 10 17.90 22.57 -28.70
C LEU A 10 16.64 22.10 -29.46
N LEU A 11 16.81 21.38 -30.58
CA LEU A 11 15.69 20.87 -31.38
C LEU A 11 14.98 19.67 -30.74
N LEU A 12 15.70 18.84 -29.98
CA LEU A 12 15.10 17.73 -29.23
C LEU A 12 14.30 18.19 -28.00
N PHE A 13 14.54 19.41 -27.50
CA PHE A 13 13.73 20.02 -26.46
C PHE A 13 12.42 20.62 -26.99
N LEU A 14 12.33 20.88 -28.30
CA LEU A 14 11.12 21.41 -28.95
C LEU A 14 10.16 20.32 -29.43
N LEU A 15 10.60 19.06 -29.53
CA LEU A 15 9.73 17.93 -29.91
C LEU A 15 8.91 17.34 -28.74
N PHE A 16 9.16 17.80 -27.50
CA PHE A 16 8.33 17.52 -26.32
C PHE A 16 7.52 18.73 -25.85
N LEU A 17 7.43 19.79 -26.67
CA LEU A 17 6.37 20.77 -26.49
C LEU A 17 5.09 20.17 -27.07
N HIS A 18 4.31 19.52 -26.21
CA HIS A 18 2.88 19.41 -26.49
C HIS A 18 2.39 20.83 -26.82
N PRO A 19 1.67 21.04 -27.94
CA PRO A 19 1.09 22.35 -28.20
C PRO A 19 0.26 22.72 -26.99
N THR A 20 0.63 23.79 -26.30
CA THR A 20 -0.14 24.37 -25.20
C THR A 20 -1.42 24.91 -25.81
N GLN A 21 -2.39 24.02 -26.02
CA GLN A 21 -3.69 24.41 -26.47
C GLN A 21 -4.40 24.98 -25.24
N SER A 22 -4.59 26.29 -25.25
CA SER A 22 -5.39 27.01 -24.26
C SER A 22 -6.75 26.32 -24.15
N GLN A 23 -7.10 25.82 -22.95
CA GLN A 23 -8.46 25.35 -22.70
C GLN A 23 -9.39 26.54 -22.92
N GLY A 24 -10.41 26.37 -23.77
CA GLY A 24 -11.38 27.42 -24.08
C GLY A 24 -12.12 27.93 -22.83
N PRO A 25 -12.93 29.00 -22.94
CA PRO A 25 -13.69 29.54 -21.81
C PRO A 25 -14.56 28.47 -21.12
N PRO A 26 -14.94 28.65 -19.84
CA PRO A 26 -15.70 27.66 -19.09
C PRO A 26 -16.94 27.23 -19.88
N ASN A 27 -17.00 25.94 -20.19
CA ASN A 27 -17.99 25.35 -21.08
C ASN A 27 -18.51 24.04 -20.48
N GLY A 28 -18.78 24.04 -19.16
CA GLY A 28 -19.62 23.01 -18.57
C GLY A 28 -20.97 22.91 -19.29
N TYR A 29 -21.71 21.82 -19.07
CA TYR A 29 -23.03 21.69 -19.66
C TYR A 29 -24.03 22.59 -18.94
N THR A 30 -24.94 23.21 -19.70
CA THR A 30 -26.02 24.00 -19.12
C THR A 30 -27.18 23.10 -18.75
N CYS A 31 -27.79 23.36 -17.60
CA CYS A 31 -28.91 22.59 -17.08
C CYS A 31 -30.15 23.45 -16.87
N SER A 32 -31.32 22.83 -17.07
CA SER A 32 -32.64 23.42 -16.79
C SER A 32 -33.45 22.40 -15.99
N THR A 33 -33.85 22.81 -14.77
CA THR A 33 -34.62 21.99 -13.83
C THR A 33 -36.07 21.77 -14.27
N ASP A 34 -36.59 22.59 -15.19
CA ASP A 34 -37.94 22.42 -15.75
C ASP A 34 -38.04 21.16 -16.64
N ARG A 35 -36.99 20.93 -17.43
CA ARG A 35 -36.92 19.88 -18.46
C ARG A 35 -36.28 18.59 -17.97
N THR A 36 -35.51 18.66 -16.88
CA THR A 36 -34.62 17.58 -16.44
C THR A 36 -34.74 17.39 -14.93
N ILE A 37 -34.75 16.13 -14.49
CA ILE A 37 -34.76 15.78 -13.07
C ILE A 37 -33.31 15.60 -12.61
N TYR A 38 -32.93 16.32 -11.56
CA TYR A 38 -31.64 16.22 -10.88
C TYR A 38 -31.85 15.85 -9.39
N PRO A 39 -30.89 15.17 -8.73
CA PRO A 39 -29.70 14.56 -9.30
C PRO A 39 -30.00 13.25 -10.05
N CYS A 40 -29.10 12.81 -10.93
CA CYS A 40 -29.17 11.50 -11.57
C CYS A 40 -27.83 10.76 -11.51
N ARG A 41 -27.86 9.44 -11.65
CA ARG A 41 -26.65 8.63 -11.81
C ARG A 41 -26.27 8.57 -13.28
N THR A 42 -25.00 8.79 -13.57
CA THR A 42 -24.42 8.65 -14.92
C THR A 42 -22.96 8.21 -14.81
N TYR A 43 -22.23 8.16 -15.91
CA TYR A 43 -20.82 7.76 -15.94
C TYR A 43 -19.97 8.71 -16.76
N ALA A 44 -18.76 9.00 -16.27
CA ALA A 44 -17.67 9.48 -17.11
C ALA A 44 -16.96 8.28 -17.75
N VAL A 45 -16.58 8.43 -19.02
CA VAL A 45 -15.74 7.48 -19.71
C VAL A 45 -14.28 7.90 -19.55
N TYR A 46 -13.52 7.14 -18.78
CA TYR A 46 -12.12 7.42 -18.44
C TYR A 46 -11.17 6.47 -19.16
N ARG A 47 -9.94 6.90 -19.47
CA ARG A 47 -8.93 6.03 -20.10
C ARG A 47 -7.85 5.63 -19.11
N ALA A 48 -7.50 4.35 -19.10
CA ALA A 48 -6.29 3.89 -18.41
C ALA A 48 -5.03 4.37 -19.15
N THR A 49 -4.16 5.13 -18.49
CA THR A 49 -2.93 5.66 -19.10
C THR A 49 -1.67 5.28 -18.28
N PRO A 50 -0.58 4.83 -18.91
CA PRO A 50 0.67 4.56 -18.21
C PRO A 50 1.36 5.86 -17.75
N PRO A 51 2.27 5.81 -16.76
CA PRO A 51 2.68 4.60 -16.01
C PRO A 51 1.80 4.31 -14.80
N ASN A 52 1.07 5.31 -14.28
CA ASN A 52 0.46 5.26 -12.95
C ASN A 52 -1.06 5.06 -12.95
N LEU A 53 -1.73 4.97 -14.11
CA LEU A 53 -3.20 4.77 -14.21
C LEU A 53 -3.54 3.47 -14.97
N LEU A 54 -2.70 2.45 -14.82
CA LEU A 54 -2.96 1.07 -15.29
C LEU A 54 -3.48 0.14 -14.18
N ASP A 55 -3.86 0.72 -13.05
CA ASP A 55 -4.52 0.04 -11.93
C ASP A 55 -5.80 0.84 -11.62
N LEU A 56 -6.88 0.16 -11.22
CA LEU A 56 -8.12 0.83 -10.82
C LEU A 56 -7.95 1.65 -9.53
N ALA A 57 -7.00 1.32 -8.66
CA ALA A 57 -6.74 2.02 -7.41
C ALA A 57 -6.51 3.54 -7.56
N PRO A 58 -5.51 4.00 -8.33
CA PRO A 58 -5.28 5.44 -8.51
C PRO A 58 -6.44 6.15 -9.22
N ILE A 59 -7.21 5.45 -10.05
CA ILE A 59 -8.41 6.00 -10.71
C ILE A 59 -9.57 6.10 -9.71
N SER A 60 -9.75 5.09 -8.85
CA SER A 60 -10.70 5.05 -7.75
C SER A 60 -10.47 6.22 -6.80
N ASP A 61 -9.22 6.44 -6.40
CA ASP A 61 -8.82 7.55 -5.53
C ASP A 61 -9.03 8.91 -6.22
N LEU A 62 -8.74 9.00 -7.51
CA LEU A 62 -8.91 10.24 -8.29
C LEU A 62 -10.37 10.72 -8.31
N PHE A 63 -11.34 9.81 -8.41
CA PHE A 63 -12.76 10.13 -8.48
C PHE A 63 -13.50 9.98 -7.14
N GLY A 64 -12.82 9.55 -6.06
CA GLY A 64 -13.44 9.33 -4.76
C GLY A 64 -14.51 8.23 -4.77
N VAL A 65 -14.36 7.23 -5.63
CA VAL A 65 -15.26 6.07 -5.75
C VAL A 65 -14.53 4.78 -5.35
N SER A 66 -15.22 3.65 -5.22
CA SER A 66 -14.58 2.34 -5.01
C SER A 66 -14.19 1.68 -6.33
N ARG A 67 -13.22 0.77 -6.30
CA ARG A 67 -12.78 0.02 -7.49
C ARG A 67 -13.93 -0.79 -8.11
N THR A 68 -14.80 -1.37 -7.27
CA THR A 68 -15.99 -2.13 -7.69
C THR A 68 -16.98 -1.27 -8.46
N MET A 69 -17.18 -0.03 -8.01
CA MET A 69 -18.03 0.96 -8.69
C MET A 69 -17.54 1.28 -10.11
N ILE A 70 -16.25 1.05 -10.42
CA ILE A 70 -15.68 1.17 -11.77
C ILE A 70 -15.65 -0.19 -12.50
N SER A 71 -15.25 -1.27 -11.84
CA SER A 71 -15.05 -2.58 -12.48
C SER A 71 -16.34 -3.17 -13.03
N ASP A 72 -17.43 -3.11 -12.27
CA ASP A 72 -18.71 -3.72 -12.59
C ASP A 72 -19.30 -3.16 -13.90
N PRO A 73 -19.50 -1.82 -14.04
CA PRO A 73 -19.98 -1.27 -15.30
C PRO A 73 -18.97 -1.41 -16.45
N SER A 74 -17.66 -1.48 -16.15
CA SER A 74 -16.61 -1.60 -17.16
C SER A 74 -16.37 -3.04 -17.65
N ASN A 75 -17.13 -4.02 -17.14
CA ASN A 75 -16.97 -5.44 -17.43
C ASN A 75 -15.56 -5.98 -17.10
N ILE A 76 -14.94 -5.46 -16.03
CA ILE A 76 -13.62 -5.91 -15.59
C ILE A 76 -13.82 -7.02 -14.57
N ALA A 77 -13.26 -8.20 -14.86
CA ALA A 77 -13.47 -9.41 -14.08
C ALA A 77 -13.14 -9.25 -12.59
N PHE A 78 -12.09 -8.46 -12.25
CA PHE A 78 -11.66 -8.24 -10.87
C PHE A 78 -11.21 -6.79 -10.64
N PRO A 79 -11.53 -6.17 -9.49
CA PRO A 79 -11.14 -4.78 -9.19
C PRO A 79 -9.64 -4.49 -9.10
N ASN A 80 -8.79 -5.53 -9.11
CA ASN A 80 -7.32 -5.43 -9.10
C ASN A 80 -6.70 -5.82 -10.45
N ALA A 81 -7.52 -6.02 -11.49
CA ALA A 81 -7.02 -6.34 -12.81
C ALA A 81 -6.13 -5.20 -13.33
N THR A 82 -4.94 -5.56 -13.83
CA THR A 82 -4.11 -4.61 -14.55
C THR A 82 -4.82 -4.18 -15.83
N LEU A 83 -4.94 -2.87 -16.01
CA LEU A 83 -5.59 -2.28 -17.16
C LEU A 83 -4.62 -2.23 -18.33
N VAL A 84 -5.15 -2.43 -19.52
CA VAL A 84 -4.39 -2.24 -20.76
C VAL A 84 -4.30 -0.74 -21.06
N PRO A 85 -3.17 -0.21 -21.56
CA PRO A 85 -3.11 1.17 -22.02
C PRO A 85 -4.26 1.51 -22.97
N ASP A 86 -4.84 2.70 -22.79
CA ASP A 86 -6.02 3.21 -23.49
C ASP A 86 -7.34 2.46 -23.26
N GLN A 87 -7.40 1.50 -22.34
CA GLN A 87 -8.64 0.82 -21.96
C GLN A 87 -9.67 1.82 -21.43
N LEU A 88 -10.90 1.74 -21.95
CA LEU A 88 -12.01 2.59 -21.53
C LEU A 88 -12.66 2.02 -20.26
N LEU A 89 -12.92 2.91 -19.30
CA LEU A 89 -13.57 2.61 -18.03
C LEU A 89 -14.81 3.48 -17.87
N LEU A 90 -15.83 2.95 -17.20
CA LEU A 90 -17.02 3.67 -16.80
C LEU A 90 -16.92 4.01 -15.32
N VAL A 91 -16.65 5.28 -15.04
CA VAL A 91 -16.55 5.82 -13.68
C VAL A 91 -17.88 6.45 -13.29
N PRO A 92 -18.57 5.96 -12.25
CA PRO A 92 -19.88 6.47 -11.89
C PRO A 92 -19.80 7.89 -11.31
N LEU A 93 -20.78 8.71 -11.69
CA LEU A 93 -20.96 10.08 -11.25
C LEU A 93 -22.38 10.28 -10.72
N THR A 94 -22.51 11.14 -9.71
CA THR A 94 -23.82 11.65 -9.27
C THR A 94 -23.97 13.06 -9.80
N CYS A 95 -24.66 13.19 -10.93
CA CYS A 95 -24.76 14.45 -11.63
C CYS A 95 -25.75 15.39 -10.95
N SER A 96 -25.32 16.64 -10.72
CA SER A 96 -26.11 17.69 -10.09
C SER A 96 -26.14 18.94 -10.98
N CYS A 97 -27.08 19.85 -10.72
CA CYS A 97 -27.23 21.11 -11.43
C CYS A 97 -27.10 22.27 -10.43
N THR A 98 -26.08 23.09 -10.58
CA THR A 98 -25.75 24.21 -9.68
C THR A 98 -25.49 25.45 -10.52
N SER A 99 -26.20 26.55 -10.23
CA SER A 99 -26.04 27.83 -10.94
C SER A 99 -26.14 27.70 -12.47
N ASN A 100 -27.11 26.92 -12.98
CA ASN A 100 -27.31 26.58 -14.39
C ASN A 100 -26.20 25.76 -15.06
N HIS A 101 -25.22 25.27 -14.31
CA HIS A 101 -24.19 24.36 -14.79
C HIS A 101 -24.35 22.98 -14.16
N SER A 102 -24.17 21.92 -14.94
CA SER A 102 -24.22 20.55 -14.41
C SER A 102 -22.88 19.85 -14.41
N TYR A 103 -22.58 19.28 -13.26
CA TYR A 103 -21.34 18.57 -12.97
C TYR A 103 -21.53 17.68 -11.73
N SER A 104 -20.55 16.81 -11.51
CA SER A 104 -20.39 15.99 -10.33
C SER A 104 -19.14 16.45 -9.60
N ASN A 105 -19.27 16.88 -8.36
CA ASN A 105 -18.12 17.28 -7.55
C ASN A 105 -17.34 16.05 -7.08
N THR A 106 -16.04 16.11 -7.23
CA THR A 106 -15.07 15.14 -6.70
C THR A 106 -14.07 15.90 -5.84
N SER A 107 -13.73 15.38 -4.66
CA SER A 107 -12.70 15.98 -3.82
C SER A 107 -11.35 15.34 -4.16
N TYR A 108 -10.33 16.17 -4.35
CA TYR A 108 -8.99 15.76 -4.70
C TYR A 108 -7.96 16.45 -3.79
N LYS A 109 -7.01 15.69 -3.25
CA LYS A 109 -5.93 16.24 -2.42
C LYS A 109 -4.70 16.57 -3.26
N ILE A 110 -4.25 17.81 -3.19
CA ILE A 110 -3.11 18.33 -3.95
C ILE A 110 -1.83 17.54 -3.63
N LEU A 111 -1.20 17.02 -4.68
CA LEU A 111 0.11 16.38 -4.65
C LEU A 111 1.21 17.35 -5.11
N PRO A 112 2.50 17.07 -4.82
CA PRO A 112 3.60 17.90 -5.28
C PRO A 112 3.59 18.06 -6.81
N GLY A 113 3.68 19.30 -7.27
CA GLY A 113 3.68 19.64 -8.70
C GLY A 113 2.28 19.74 -9.33
N ASP A 114 1.21 19.55 -8.57
CA ASP A 114 -0.14 19.76 -9.09
C ASP A 114 -0.42 21.25 -9.33
N THR A 115 -1.09 21.51 -10.44
CA THR A 115 -1.72 22.79 -10.78
C THR A 115 -3.13 22.50 -11.26
N PHE A 116 -4.03 23.48 -11.27
CA PHE A 116 -5.37 23.26 -11.85
C PHE A 116 -5.31 22.84 -13.32
N TYR A 117 -4.29 23.28 -14.06
CA TYR A 117 -4.05 22.84 -15.44
C TYR A 117 -3.66 21.36 -15.53
N ILE A 118 -2.71 20.89 -14.70
CA ILE A 118 -2.31 19.47 -14.68
C ILE A 118 -3.47 18.59 -14.21
N LEU A 119 -4.25 19.07 -13.23
CA LEU A 119 -5.43 18.37 -12.75
C LEU A 119 -6.47 18.21 -13.86
N SER A 120 -6.85 19.28 -14.55
CA SER A 120 -7.87 19.22 -15.59
C SER A 120 -7.42 18.42 -16.81
N THR A 121 -6.19 18.63 -17.30
CA THR A 121 -5.70 18.05 -18.56
C THR A 121 -5.17 16.63 -18.43
N THR A 122 -4.38 16.37 -17.39
CA THR A 122 -3.61 15.13 -17.27
C THR A 122 -4.30 14.12 -16.37
N LYS A 123 -4.73 14.55 -15.17
CA LYS A 123 -5.37 13.63 -14.21
C LYS A 123 -6.82 13.35 -14.60
N PHE A 124 -7.62 14.39 -14.80
CA PHE A 124 -9.03 14.26 -15.18
C PHE A 124 -9.26 14.20 -16.69
N GLN A 125 -8.22 14.17 -17.52
CA GLN A 125 -8.30 13.92 -18.97
C GLN A 125 -9.32 14.82 -19.68
N ASN A 126 -9.30 16.13 -19.41
CA ASN A 126 -10.25 17.14 -19.88
C ASN A 126 -11.73 16.82 -19.62
N LEU A 127 -12.07 15.96 -18.66
CA LEU A 127 -13.46 15.79 -18.18
C LEU A 127 -13.95 16.98 -17.35
N THR A 128 -13.06 17.96 -17.15
CA THR A 128 -13.28 19.27 -16.53
C THR A 128 -12.29 20.27 -17.18
N THR A 129 -12.41 21.57 -16.90
CA THR A 129 -11.43 22.57 -17.31
C THR A 129 -10.74 23.19 -16.09
N TYR A 130 -9.56 23.78 -16.29
CA TYR A 130 -8.88 24.46 -15.19
C TYR A 130 -9.68 25.67 -14.70
N GLN A 131 -10.40 26.36 -15.60
CA GLN A 131 -11.26 27.50 -15.26
C GLN A 131 -12.43 27.07 -14.38
N ASP A 132 -13.02 25.91 -14.67
CA ASP A 132 -14.13 25.39 -13.85
C ASP A 132 -13.64 24.91 -12.48
N ILE A 133 -12.43 24.33 -12.39
CA ILE A 133 -11.78 24.04 -11.09
C ILE A 133 -11.53 25.34 -10.33
N GLU A 134 -10.99 26.37 -10.97
CA GLU A 134 -10.73 27.68 -10.36
C GLU A 134 -12.02 28.33 -9.85
N LEU A 135 -13.10 28.27 -10.64
CA LEU A 135 -14.38 28.86 -10.30
C LEU A 135 -14.99 28.27 -9.02
N VAL A 136 -14.88 26.95 -8.82
CA VAL A 136 -15.40 26.29 -7.61
C VAL A 136 -14.44 26.34 -6.42
N ASN A 137 -13.18 26.73 -6.64
CA ASN A 137 -12.16 26.89 -5.60
C ASN A 137 -11.59 28.32 -5.59
N SER A 138 -12.46 29.31 -5.48
CA SER A 138 -12.12 30.75 -5.61
C SER A 138 -11.08 31.28 -4.60
N THR A 139 -10.79 30.52 -3.53
CA THR A 139 -9.80 30.87 -2.50
C THR A 139 -8.39 30.35 -2.77
N LEU A 140 -8.22 29.50 -3.79
CA LEU A 140 -6.95 28.84 -4.10
C LEU A 140 -6.30 29.45 -5.34
N VAL A 141 -4.95 29.47 -5.35
CA VAL A 141 -4.18 29.98 -6.48
C VAL A 141 -3.87 28.84 -7.45
N PRO A 142 -4.32 28.88 -8.72
CA PRO A 142 -4.25 27.74 -9.65
C PRO A 142 -2.87 27.11 -9.86
N THR A 143 -1.81 27.89 -9.72
CA THR A 143 -0.41 27.49 -9.93
C THR A 143 0.40 27.35 -8.64
N ASN A 144 -0.17 27.73 -7.49
CA ASN A 144 0.51 27.71 -6.21
C ASN A 144 -0.39 27.07 -5.15
N LEU A 145 -0.48 25.74 -5.24
CA LEU A 145 -1.36 24.92 -4.43
C LEU A 145 -0.56 24.26 -3.30
N SER A 146 -1.04 24.41 -2.07
CA SER A 146 -0.42 23.75 -0.91
C SER A 146 -0.62 22.24 -0.96
N ILE A 147 0.46 21.48 -0.79
CA ILE A 147 0.40 20.01 -0.75
C ILE A 147 -0.56 19.56 0.36
N GLY A 148 -1.48 18.66 0.05
CA GLY A 148 -2.51 18.16 0.95
C GLY A 148 -3.78 19.00 1.03
N ALA A 149 -3.83 20.18 0.40
CA ALA A 149 -5.04 20.99 0.30
C ALA A 149 -6.14 20.23 -0.46
N ASP A 150 -7.38 20.36 0.01
CA ASP A 150 -8.54 19.81 -0.66
C ASP A 150 -9.00 20.74 -1.77
N VAL A 151 -9.16 20.18 -2.97
CA VAL A 151 -9.67 20.86 -4.17
C VAL A 151 -10.91 20.14 -4.64
N VAL A 152 -11.96 20.91 -4.90
CA VAL A 152 -13.18 20.38 -5.52
C VAL A 152 -12.99 20.40 -7.03
N VAL A 153 -13.10 19.24 -7.67
CA VAL A 153 -13.00 19.09 -9.12
C VAL A 153 -14.40 18.85 -9.69
N PRO A 154 -14.96 19.79 -10.47
CA PRO A 154 -16.28 19.63 -11.07
C PRO A 154 -16.18 18.83 -12.38
N VAL A 155 -16.47 17.54 -12.31
CA VAL A 155 -16.46 16.64 -13.47
C VAL A 155 -17.74 16.84 -14.28
N PHE A 156 -17.64 17.18 -15.56
CA PHE A 156 -18.81 17.50 -16.39
C PHE A 156 -19.73 16.30 -16.58
N CYS A 157 -21.03 16.54 -16.46
CA CYS A 157 -22.07 15.54 -16.69
C CYS A 157 -23.41 16.23 -17.00
N GLN A 158 -24.39 15.48 -17.51
CA GLN A 158 -25.76 15.96 -17.73
C GLN A 158 -26.74 14.83 -17.42
N CYS A 159 -27.91 15.18 -16.88
CA CYS A 159 -29.03 14.25 -16.77
C CYS A 159 -29.90 14.26 -18.04
N PRO A 160 -30.46 13.11 -18.47
CA PRO A 160 -31.29 13.06 -19.67
C PRO A 160 -32.60 13.83 -19.46
N GLU A 161 -32.96 14.68 -20.43
CA GLU A 161 -34.25 15.38 -20.43
C GLU A 161 -35.43 14.39 -20.46
N LYS A 162 -36.61 14.85 -20.03
CA LYS A 162 -37.88 14.10 -20.13
C LYS A 162 -38.18 13.60 -21.56
N SER A 163 -37.74 14.33 -22.59
CA SER A 163 -37.90 13.99 -24.01
C SER A 163 -36.97 12.86 -24.49
N LEU A 164 -35.86 12.64 -23.81
CA LEU A 164 -34.88 11.58 -24.10
C LEU A 164 -35.24 10.30 -23.35
N THR A 165 -35.65 10.45 -22.09
CA THR A 165 -36.11 9.32 -21.26
C THR A 165 -37.36 8.66 -21.85
N SER A 166 -38.29 9.43 -22.44
CA SER A 166 -39.44 8.87 -23.17
C SER A 166 -39.06 8.07 -24.42
N ARG A 167 -37.86 8.29 -24.97
CA ARG A 167 -37.26 7.51 -26.08
C ARG A 167 -36.36 6.36 -25.59
N GLY A 168 -36.39 6.06 -24.29
CA GLY A 168 -35.65 4.96 -23.67
C GLY A 168 -34.19 5.27 -23.33
N VAL A 169 -33.73 6.52 -23.47
CA VAL A 169 -32.37 6.90 -23.03
C VAL A 169 -32.35 6.94 -21.50
N SER A 170 -31.49 6.12 -20.90
CA SER A 170 -31.37 6.02 -19.44
C SER A 170 -30.19 6.83 -18.90
N HIS A 171 -29.10 6.96 -19.67
CA HIS A 171 -27.89 7.64 -19.22
C HIS A 171 -27.28 8.50 -20.35
N LEU A 172 -26.59 9.58 -19.96
CA LEU A 172 -25.75 10.40 -20.84
C LEU A 172 -24.30 10.28 -20.39
N LEU A 173 -23.51 9.44 -21.05
CA LEU A 173 -22.10 9.23 -20.67
C LEU A 173 -21.25 10.42 -21.11
N THR A 174 -20.39 10.95 -20.23
CA THR A 174 -19.44 12.00 -20.59
C THR A 174 -18.16 11.38 -21.16
N TYR A 175 -17.82 11.70 -22.40
CA TYR A 175 -16.65 11.15 -23.10
C TYR A 175 -15.79 12.25 -23.71
N GLN A 176 -14.46 12.16 -23.53
CA GLN A 176 -13.51 13.06 -24.18
C GLN A 176 -13.16 12.56 -25.59
N LEU A 177 -13.40 13.39 -26.61
CA LEU A 177 -12.99 13.10 -27.99
C LEU A 177 -11.46 13.13 -28.13
N ARG A 178 -10.89 12.14 -28.83
CA ARG A 178 -9.48 12.17 -29.25
C ARG A 178 -9.33 12.73 -30.67
N PRO A 179 -8.14 13.20 -31.06
CA PRO A 179 -7.83 13.51 -32.46
C PRO A 179 -8.11 12.35 -33.44
N SER A 180 -8.06 11.11 -32.94
CA SER A 180 -8.39 9.91 -33.71
C SER A 180 -9.90 9.64 -33.85
N ASP A 181 -10.76 10.28 -33.06
CA ASP A 181 -12.22 10.16 -33.17
C ASP A 181 -12.75 11.10 -34.27
N THR A 182 -12.31 10.89 -35.50
CA THR A 182 -12.61 11.76 -36.66
C THR A 182 -14.04 11.65 -37.18
N ASN A 183 -14.79 10.61 -36.76
CA ASN A 183 -16.15 10.35 -37.23
C ASN A 183 -17.10 10.07 -36.07
N ALA A 184 -18.14 10.92 -35.95
CA ALA A 184 -19.22 10.79 -34.98
C ALA A 184 -19.90 9.42 -35.00
N SER A 185 -20.05 8.80 -36.18
CA SER A 185 -20.62 7.47 -36.34
C SER A 185 -19.78 6.39 -35.65
N MET A 186 -18.45 6.50 -35.71
CA MET A 186 -17.55 5.57 -35.04
C MET A 186 -17.69 5.68 -33.52
N VAL A 187 -17.75 6.91 -32.99
CA VAL A 187 -17.98 7.15 -31.56
C VAL A 187 -19.33 6.58 -31.13
N ALA A 188 -20.42 6.92 -31.84
CA ALA A 188 -21.75 6.40 -31.54
C ALA A 188 -21.80 4.86 -31.54
N SER A 189 -21.18 4.23 -32.55
CA SER A 189 -21.14 2.77 -32.67
C SER A 189 -20.41 2.08 -31.50
N ARG A 190 -19.32 2.69 -30.98
CA ARG A 190 -18.53 2.15 -29.86
C ARG A 190 -19.36 1.97 -28.60
N PHE A 191 -20.32 2.86 -28.37
CA PHE A 191 -21.18 2.85 -27.18
C PHE A 191 -22.61 2.36 -27.49
N ARG A 192 -22.86 1.86 -28.71
CA ARG A 192 -24.19 1.46 -29.19
C ARG A 192 -25.24 2.58 -29.02
N ALA A 193 -24.84 3.82 -29.26
CA ALA A 193 -25.69 5.00 -29.18
C ALA A 193 -26.31 5.35 -30.54
N ASP A 194 -27.49 5.98 -30.52
CA ASP A 194 -28.12 6.52 -31.73
C ASP A 194 -27.37 7.78 -32.21
N LEU A 195 -26.85 7.73 -33.44
CA LEU A 195 -26.04 8.79 -34.02
C LEU A 195 -26.79 10.12 -34.12
N ARG A 196 -28.06 10.11 -34.55
CA ARG A 196 -28.84 11.33 -34.74
C ARG A 196 -29.11 12.02 -33.40
N THR A 197 -29.42 11.22 -32.39
CA THR A 197 -29.64 11.67 -31.02
C THR A 197 -28.35 12.23 -30.43
N MET A 198 -27.22 11.51 -30.56
CA MET A 198 -25.91 11.98 -30.08
C MET A 198 -25.51 13.31 -30.74
N VAL A 199 -25.66 13.45 -32.05
CA VAL A 199 -25.35 14.70 -32.76
C VAL A 199 -26.29 15.83 -32.34
N SER A 200 -27.59 15.54 -32.12
CA SER A 200 -28.57 16.56 -31.73
C SER A 200 -28.31 17.14 -30.33
N ILE A 201 -27.85 16.34 -29.38
CA ILE A 201 -27.68 16.78 -27.98
C ILE A 201 -26.33 17.47 -27.70
N ASN A 202 -25.31 17.22 -28.51
CA ASN A 202 -23.97 17.81 -28.31
C ASN A 202 -23.78 19.17 -28.99
N ALA A 203 -24.81 19.66 -29.70
CA ALA A 203 -24.65 20.68 -30.74
C ALA A 203 -23.47 20.33 -31.69
N ARG A 204 -23.11 21.18 -32.65
CA ARG A 204 -22.03 20.85 -33.62
C ARG A 204 -20.61 20.78 -33.01
N LYS A 205 -20.46 20.71 -31.67
CA LYS A 205 -19.18 20.71 -30.94
C LYS A 205 -18.53 19.32 -30.90
N LEU A 206 -18.22 18.77 -32.07
CA LEU A 206 -17.35 17.59 -32.17
C LEU A 206 -15.94 18.05 -32.54
N VAL A 207 -15.21 18.57 -31.55
CA VAL A 207 -13.84 19.04 -31.72
C VAL A 207 -12.92 18.10 -30.91
N PRO A 208 -11.72 17.75 -31.39
CA PRO A 208 -10.78 17.00 -30.58
C PRO A 208 -10.58 17.63 -29.20
N PHE A 209 -10.44 16.80 -28.18
CA PHE A 209 -10.27 17.15 -26.76
C PHE A 209 -11.50 17.77 -26.07
N SER A 210 -12.62 18.00 -26.77
CA SER A 210 -13.87 18.41 -26.12
C SER A 210 -14.62 17.22 -25.52
N THR A 211 -15.39 17.47 -24.47
CA THR A 211 -16.31 16.49 -23.88
C THR A 211 -17.61 16.42 -24.68
N VAL A 212 -18.11 15.20 -24.88
CA VAL A 212 -19.39 14.92 -25.54
C VAL A 212 -20.23 13.98 -24.69
N LEU A 213 -21.54 14.18 -24.73
CA LEU A 213 -22.57 13.37 -24.09
C LEU A 213 -23.02 12.25 -25.02
N ILE A 214 -22.93 11.01 -24.57
CA ILE A 214 -23.31 9.84 -25.36
C ILE A 214 -24.62 9.28 -24.80
N PRO A 215 -25.74 9.35 -25.57
CA PRO A 215 -27.02 8.85 -25.11
C PRO A 215 -27.07 7.33 -25.22
N VAL A 216 -27.23 6.65 -24.08
CA VAL A 216 -27.34 5.19 -24.03
C VAL A 216 -28.63 4.75 -23.36
N THR A 217 -29.24 3.69 -23.88
CA THR A 217 -30.46 3.09 -23.31
C THR A 217 -30.15 2.14 -22.15
N ARG A 218 -28.93 1.60 -22.11
CA ARG A 218 -28.36 0.81 -21.01
C ARG A 218 -26.84 0.97 -21.00
N ILE A 219 -26.21 0.60 -19.90
CA ILE A 219 -24.74 0.63 -19.77
C ILE A 219 -24.10 -0.23 -20.87
N PRO A 220 -23.22 0.32 -21.72
CA PRO A 220 -22.64 -0.43 -22.83
C PRO A 220 -21.48 -1.31 -22.36
N THR A 221 -21.37 -2.50 -22.95
CA THR A 221 -20.17 -3.34 -22.85
C THR A 221 -19.09 -2.76 -23.76
N LEU A 222 -18.02 -2.22 -23.18
CA LEU A 222 -16.94 -1.57 -23.93
C LEU A 222 -16.01 -2.61 -24.59
N PRO A 223 -15.50 -2.36 -25.82
CA PRO A 223 -14.58 -3.29 -26.49
C PRO A 223 -13.23 -3.30 -25.77
N GLY A 224 -12.87 -4.45 -25.18
CA GLY A 224 -11.60 -4.64 -24.46
C GLY A 224 -11.57 -5.77 -23.43
N THR A 225 -12.54 -6.69 -23.46
CA THR A 225 -12.67 -7.76 -22.45
C THR A 225 -12.92 -9.08 -23.17
N ASN A 226 -11.85 -9.83 -23.46
CA ASN A 226 -11.86 -11.28 -23.67
C ASN A 226 -10.41 -11.81 -23.64
N ASN A 227 -9.95 -12.20 -22.45
CA ASN A 227 -8.93 -13.23 -22.33
C ASN A 227 -9.65 -14.58 -22.31
N SER A 228 -9.87 -15.17 -23.48
CA SER A 228 -10.13 -16.61 -23.62
C SER A 228 -9.92 -17.05 -25.08
N GLY A 229 -8.97 -17.97 -25.25
CA GLY A 229 -8.95 -19.08 -26.20
C GLY A 229 -9.59 -18.92 -27.58
N SER A 230 -8.75 -19.07 -28.59
CA SER A 230 -9.12 -19.45 -29.95
C SER A 230 -10.17 -20.57 -30.01
N SER A 231 -11.27 -20.33 -30.71
CA SER A 231 -11.89 -21.34 -31.59
C SER A 231 -12.97 -20.68 -32.46
N SER A 232 -12.66 -20.53 -33.75
CA SER A 232 -13.67 -20.49 -34.81
C SER A 232 -14.11 -21.93 -35.08
N PRO A 233 -15.36 -22.20 -35.53
CA PRO A 233 -15.56 -22.11 -36.97
C PRO A 233 -16.97 -21.71 -37.47
N THR A 234 -16.96 -21.34 -38.75
CA THR A 234 -17.97 -21.52 -39.81
C THR A 234 -19.27 -20.72 -39.78
N ALA A 235 -19.35 -19.76 -40.71
CA ALA A 235 -20.58 -19.46 -41.44
C ALA A 235 -20.26 -19.37 -42.95
N SER A 236 -21.11 -20.03 -43.72
CA SER A 236 -21.10 -20.25 -45.16
C SER A 236 -21.82 -19.15 -45.94
N GLY A 237 -21.38 -18.92 -47.19
CA GLY A 237 -22.12 -18.24 -48.28
C GLY A 237 -21.98 -16.71 -48.27
N GLY A 238 -21.80 -16.00 -49.39
CA GLY A 238 -21.77 -16.32 -50.81
C GLY A 238 -21.84 -14.99 -51.61
N GLY A 239 -21.15 -14.92 -52.75
CA GLY A 239 -21.26 -13.88 -53.79
C GLY A 239 -20.59 -12.54 -53.49
N SER A 240 -20.00 -11.79 -54.43
CA SER A 240 -19.66 -11.99 -55.83
C SER A 240 -18.90 -10.75 -56.30
N GLY A 241 -17.80 -10.95 -57.03
CA GLY A 241 -17.28 -10.09 -58.11
C GLY A 241 -16.79 -8.67 -57.81
N LYS A 242 -15.47 -8.45 -57.98
CA LYS A 242 -14.89 -7.76 -59.14
C LYS A 242 -13.36 -7.77 -59.10
N ASP A 243 -12.77 -8.21 -60.21
CA ASP A 243 -11.35 -8.34 -60.47
C ASP A 243 -10.60 -7.00 -60.53
N GLY A 244 -9.29 -7.04 -60.25
CA GLY A 244 -8.35 -6.11 -60.86
C GLY A 244 -7.08 -5.79 -60.07
N VAL A 245 -6.01 -6.51 -60.40
CA VAL A 245 -4.58 -6.09 -60.36
C VAL A 245 -3.89 -6.07 -58.98
N VAL A 246 -3.03 -7.07 -58.71
CA VAL A 246 -1.57 -6.95 -58.50
C VAL A 246 -0.99 -8.39 -58.44
N VAL A 247 -0.53 -8.90 -59.58
CA VAL A 247 0.40 -10.06 -59.62
C VAL A 247 1.81 -9.47 -59.66
N GLY A 248 2.58 -9.69 -58.59
CA GLY A 248 3.99 -9.29 -58.59
C GLY A 248 4.61 -8.91 -57.25
N LEU A 249 4.12 -9.37 -56.09
CA LEU A 249 4.78 -9.12 -54.79
C LEU A 249 4.58 -10.25 -53.74
N SER A 250 4.23 -11.48 -54.17
CA SER A 250 3.89 -12.58 -53.25
C SER A 250 4.98 -13.65 -53.09
N ILE A 251 6.06 -13.60 -53.88
CA ILE A 251 7.12 -14.64 -53.84
C ILE A 251 8.32 -14.20 -52.98
N GLY A 252 8.53 -12.89 -52.77
CA GLY A 252 9.61 -12.38 -51.91
C GLY A 252 9.36 -12.52 -50.40
N LEU A 253 8.10 -12.35 -49.95
CA LEU A 253 7.76 -12.37 -48.52
C LEU A 253 7.68 -13.80 -47.94
N GLY A 254 7.31 -14.79 -48.76
CA GLY A 254 7.23 -16.18 -48.32
C GLY A 254 8.61 -16.77 -48.02
N VAL A 255 9.61 -16.49 -48.86
CA VAL A 255 10.96 -17.05 -48.68
C VAL A 255 11.68 -16.40 -47.48
N VAL A 256 11.52 -15.09 -47.28
CA VAL A 256 12.11 -14.40 -46.12
C VAL A 256 11.46 -14.88 -44.82
N GLY A 257 10.14 -15.08 -44.80
CA GLY A 257 9.44 -15.60 -43.63
C GLY A 257 9.90 -17.00 -43.23
N ILE A 258 10.12 -17.89 -44.20
CA ILE A 258 10.57 -19.26 -43.95
C ILE A 258 12.01 -19.27 -43.43
N VAL A 259 12.91 -18.44 -43.98
CA VAL A 259 14.30 -18.34 -43.51
C VAL A 259 14.38 -17.83 -42.07
N LEU A 260 13.57 -16.82 -41.72
CA LEU A 260 13.52 -16.30 -40.35
C LEU A 260 12.97 -17.32 -39.35
N LEU A 261 11.99 -18.12 -39.76
CA LEU A 261 11.37 -19.13 -38.89
C LEU A 261 12.33 -20.31 -38.63
N VAL A 262 13.10 -20.71 -39.64
CA VAL A 262 14.17 -21.72 -39.48
C VAL A 262 15.32 -21.19 -38.62
N GLY A 263 15.71 -19.92 -38.78
CA GLY A 263 16.72 -19.28 -37.92
C GLY A 263 16.30 -19.21 -36.46
N LEU A 264 15.03 -18.88 -36.18
CA LEU A 264 14.47 -18.84 -34.83
C LEU A 264 14.46 -20.23 -34.19
N LEU A 265 14.06 -21.27 -34.93
CA LEU A 265 14.07 -22.66 -34.46
C LEU A 265 15.49 -23.15 -34.18
N TRP A 266 16.47 -22.77 -35.01
CA TRP A 266 17.87 -23.10 -34.77
C TRP A 266 18.41 -22.44 -33.49
N LEU A 267 18.08 -21.16 -33.26
CA LEU A 267 18.46 -20.45 -32.03
C LEU A 267 17.82 -21.08 -30.78
N LEU A 268 16.54 -21.44 -30.83
CA LEU A 268 15.85 -22.09 -29.72
C LEU A 268 16.47 -23.47 -29.39
N CYS A 269 16.84 -24.24 -30.41
CA CYS A 269 17.56 -25.50 -30.22
C CYS A 269 19.00 -25.30 -29.70
N PHE A 270 19.68 -24.24 -30.12
CA PHE A 270 21.05 -23.93 -29.69
C PHE A 270 21.10 -23.43 -28.24
N PHE A 271 20.15 -22.58 -27.83
CA PHE A 271 20.02 -22.10 -26.45
C PHE A 271 19.39 -23.13 -25.51
N GLY A 272 18.46 -23.97 -26.00
CA GLY A 272 17.91 -25.09 -25.24
C GLY A 272 18.94 -26.17 -24.89
N ARG A 273 19.98 -26.33 -25.73
CA ARG A 273 21.09 -27.26 -25.47
C ARG A 273 22.16 -26.75 -24.50
N ARG A 274 22.15 -25.47 -24.11
CA ARG A 274 23.12 -24.90 -23.15
C ARG A 274 22.61 -24.83 -21.70
N ARG A 275 21.42 -25.36 -21.39
CA ARG A 275 20.83 -25.28 -20.05
C ARG A 275 20.74 -26.61 -19.28
N GLY A 276 21.59 -27.57 -19.60
CA GLY A 276 21.70 -28.83 -18.86
C GLY A 276 23.14 -29.25 -18.62
N TYR A 277 23.75 -28.77 -17.53
CA TYR A 277 24.84 -29.46 -16.82
C TYR A 277 25.08 -28.88 -15.40
N GLY A 278 24.99 -29.75 -14.38
CA GLY A 278 25.36 -29.54 -12.96
C GLY A 278 24.24 -28.96 -12.07
N GLN A 279 23.87 -29.50 -10.89
CA GLN A 279 24.43 -30.56 -10.04
C GLN A 279 23.37 -30.97 -8.98
N GLU A 280 23.42 -32.23 -8.53
CA GLU A 280 22.52 -32.93 -7.59
C GLU A 280 22.56 -32.49 -6.10
N GLY A 281 21.50 -32.85 -5.36
CA GLY A 281 21.43 -33.05 -3.90
C GLY A 281 20.83 -31.87 -3.12
N SER A 282 19.70 -31.95 -2.42
CA SER A 282 19.27 -32.98 -1.47
C SER A 282 17.74 -32.94 -1.23
N ASP A 283 17.14 -34.12 -1.17
CA ASP A 283 15.72 -34.37 -0.92
C ASP A 283 15.29 -33.94 0.51
N VAL A 284 14.37 -32.98 0.61
CA VAL A 284 13.48 -32.85 1.77
C VAL A 284 12.07 -33.18 1.31
N LYS A 285 11.62 -34.35 1.74
CA LYS A 285 10.36 -35.00 1.42
C LYS A 285 9.17 -34.19 1.97
N ARG A 286 8.63 -33.26 1.16
CA ARG A 286 7.35 -32.59 1.47
C ARG A 286 6.22 -33.61 1.29
N ARG A 287 5.76 -34.20 2.40
CA ARG A 287 4.51 -34.97 2.46
C ARG A 287 3.36 -34.08 2.00
N ARG A 288 2.81 -34.36 0.82
CA ARG A 288 1.44 -33.98 0.48
C ARG A 288 0.50 -34.89 1.27
N VAL A 289 -0.05 -34.36 2.35
CA VAL A 289 -1.39 -34.75 2.83
C VAL A 289 -2.31 -33.74 2.13
N GLY A 290 -3.21 -34.09 1.22
CA GLY A 290 -4.10 -35.23 1.20
C GLY A 290 -5.49 -34.74 1.57
N GLY A 291 -6.17 -34.06 0.63
CA GLY A 291 -7.61 -33.75 0.63
C GLY A 291 -8.10 -32.79 1.72
N VAL A 292 -8.36 -31.53 1.37
CA VAL A 292 -9.18 -30.62 2.19
C VAL A 292 -10.41 -30.21 1.38
N GLY A 293 -11.57 -30.45 1.98
CA GLY A 293 -12.89 -30.47 1.34
C GLY A 293 -13.40 -29.11 0.86
N GLY A 294 -14.22 -29.18 -0.18
CA GLY A 294 -14.81 -28.03 -0.88
C GLY A 294 -15.77 -27.17 -0.05
N GLY A 295 -16.06 -27.49 1.21
CA GLY A 295 -17.02 -26.75 2.04
C GLY A 295 -16.49 -25.41 2.59
N CYS A 296 -15.20 -25.32 2.94
CA CYS A 296 -14.60 -24.06 3.39
C CYS A 296 -14.39 -23.08 2.22
N LEU A 297 -14.00 -23.61 1.05
CA LEU A 297 -13.86 -22.84 -0.20
C LEU A 297 -15.20 -22.28 -0.71
N SER A 298 -16.29 -23.04 -0.59
CA SER A 298 -17.62 -22.58 -1.01
C SER A 298 -18.20 -21.50 -0.10
N MET A 299 -17.92 -21.52 1.22
CA MET A 299 -18.40 -20.46 2.13
C MET A 299 -17.55 -19.19 2.05
N LEU A 300 -16.30 -19.32 1.61
CA LEU A 300 -15.48 -18.19 1.22
C LEU A 300 -16.12 -17.46 0.01
N GLU A 301 -16.67 -18.17 -0.98
CA GLU A 301 -17.34 -17.56 -2.15
C GLU A 301 -18.59 -16.73 -1.80
N GLU A 302 -19.32 -17.05 -0.72
CA GLU A 302 -20.54 -16.32 -0.31
C GLU A 302 -20.26 -15.05 0.50
N ASN A 303 -19.13 -14.98 1.21
CA ASN A 303 -18.76 -13.81 2.01
C ASN A 303 -17.89 -12.85 1.19
N LYS A 304 -18.25 -11.56 1.15
CA LYS A 304 -17.51 -10.42 0.51
C LYS A 304 -16.04 -10.23 0.95
N PHE A 305 -15.48 -11.18 1.70
CA PHE A 305 -14.12 -11.28 2.21
C PHE A 305 -13.13 -11.85 1.19
N MET A 306 -13.61 -12.53 0.13
CA MET A 306 -12.79 -13.32 -0.79
C MET A 306 -11.93 -12.56 -1.80
N ALA A 307 -12.39 -11.44 -2.34
CA ALA A 307 -11.62 -10.72 -3.37
C ALA A 307 -10.27 -10.20 -2.85
N ASP A 308 -10.15 -10.08 -1.53
CA ASP A 308 -9.07 -9.40 -0.83
C ASP A 308 -8.05 -10.37 -0.19
N ILE A 309 -8.41 -11.64 0.03
CA ILE A 309 -7.55 -12.64 0.71
C ILE A 309 -7.06 -13.74 -0.23
N THR A 310 -7.53 -13.76 -1.48
CA THR A 310 -7.08 -14.74 -2.49
C THR A 310 -5.55 -14.72 -2.65
N ASP A 311 -4.92 -13.54 -2.65
CA ASP A 311 -3.45 -13.38 -2.68
C ASP A 311 -2.74 -13.95 -1.43
N CYS A 312 -3.45 -14.15 -0.31
CA CYS A 312 -2.91 -14.70 0.93
C CYS A 312 -2.88 -16.24 0.93
N LEU A 313 -3.80 -16.88 0.19
CA LEU A 313 -3.98 -18.33 0.18
C LEU A 313 -2.73 -19.07 -0.36
N ASP A 314 -1.98 -18.42 -1.24
CA ASP A 314 -0.76 -18.99 -1.81
C ASP A 314 0.45 -18.95 -0.85
N ARG A 315 0.43 -18.05 0.15
CA ARG A 315 1.57 -17.80 1.05
C ARG A 315 1.37 -18.35 2.45
N TYR A 316 0.12 -18.37 2.93
CA TYR A 316 -0.20 -18.67 4.32
C TYR A 316 -1.11 -19.88 4.44
N ARG A 317 -0.92 -20.69 5.49
CA ARG A 317 -1.76 -21.86 5.73
C ARG A 317 -3.17 -21.42 6.13
N LEU A 318 -4.17 -21.96 5.43
CA LEU A 318 -5.58 -21.85 5.85
C LEU A 318 -5.88 -22.97 6.85
N TYR A 319 -6.13 -22.60 8.10
CA TYR A 319 -6.52 -23.51 9.17
C TYR A 319 -8.04 -23.70 9.19
N GLN A 320 -8.51 -24.86 9.62
CA GLN A 320 -9.92 -25.10 9.92
C GLN A 320 -10.25 -24.65 11.34
N ILE A 321 -11.48 -24.19 11.57
CA ILE A 321 -11.88 -23.72 12.90
C ILE A 321 -11.84 -24.86 13.92
N GLU A 322 -12.17 -26.09 13.55
CA GLU A 322 -12.09 -27.28 14.40
C GLU A 322 -10.64 -27.60 14.80
N GLU A 323 -9.68 -27.24 13.95
CA GLU A 323 -8.26 -27.36 14.28
C GLU A 323 -7.87 -26.35 15.36
N LEU A 324 -8.31 -25.09 15.24
CA LEU A 324 -8.04 -24.06 16.24
C LEU A 324 -8.78 -24.30 17.56
N ARG A 325 -10.03 -24.77 17.51
CA ARG A 325 -10.80 -25.17 18.71
C ARG A 325 -10.07 -26.28 19.45
N ARG A 326 -9.62 -27.35 18.76
CA ARG A 326 -8.81 -28.41 19.40
C ARG A 326 -7.49 -27.89 19.96
N ALA A 327 -6.79 -27.05 19.21
CA ALA A 327 -5.49 -26.51 19.62
C ALA A 327 -5.58 -25.64 20.89
N THR A 328 -6.70 -24.95 21.10
CA THR A 328 -6.92 -23.97 22.17
C THR A 328 -7.88 -24.44 23.27
N SER A 329 -8.22 -25.74 23.29
CA SER A 329 -9.23 -26.31 24.21
C SER A 329 -10.57 -25.57 24.16
N ASP A 330 -11.06 -25.33 22.94
CA ASP A 330 -12.25 -24.56 22.63
C ASP A 330 -12.19 -23.09 23.08
N PHE A 331 -11.03 -22.45 22.83
CA PHE A 331 -10.73 -21.09 23.26
C PHE A 331 -10.92 -20.88 24.77
N ASP A 332 -10.46 -21.85 25.57
CA ASP A 332 -10.57 -21.81 27.03
C ASP A 332 -9.93 -20.50 27.59
N PRO A 333 -10.58 -19.79 28.52
CA PRO A 333 -9.99 -18.65 29.20
C PRO A 333 -8.61 -18.92 29.82
N ALA A 334 -8.31 -20.16 30.23
CA ALA A 334 -7.01 -20.58 30.74
C ALA A 334 -5.90 -20.56 29.67
N CYS A 335 -6.26 -20.60 28.39
CA CYS A 335 -5.34 -20.48 27.26
C CYS A 335 -5.06 -19.02 26.86
N VAL A 336 -5.73 -18.03 27.46
CA VAL A 336 -5.53 -16.62 27.10
C VAL A 336 -4.13 -16.15 27.52
N ILE A 337 -3.37 -15.64 26.55
CA ILE A 337 -2.07 -14.99 26.77
C ILE A 337 -2.30 -13.53 27.12
N GLN A 338 -3.01 -12.81 26.25
CA GLN A 338 -3.29 -11.40 26.41
C GLN A 338 -4.46 -10.98 25.51
N GLY A 339 -5.45 -10.27 26.06
CA GLY A 339 -6.57 -9.74 25.30
C GLY A 339 -7.35 -10.82 24.56
N SER A 340 -7.29 -10.82 23.23
CA SER A 340 -7.94 -11.82 22.36
C SER A 340 -6.97 -12.84 21.76
N VAL A 341 -5.79 -13.02 22.36
CA VAL A 341 -4.76 -13.96 21.92
C VAL A 341 -4.72 -15.18 22.84
N TYR A 342 -4.83 -16.36 22.24
CA TYR A 342 -4.85 -17.65 22.90
C TYR A 342 -3.58 -18.43 22.56
N LYS A 343 -3.02 -19.14 23.53
CA LYS A 343 -2.00 -20.17 23.32
C LYS A 343 -2.68 -21.45 22.84
N GLY A 344 -2.14 -22.07 21.82
CA GLY A 344 -2.58 -23.40 21.39
C GLY A 344 -1.42 -24.29 21.00
N PHE A 345 -1.73 -25.56 20.70
CA PHE A 345 -0.77 -26.53 20.20
C PHE A 345 -1.32 -27.24 18.97
N ILE A 346 -0.57 -27.21 17.86
CA ILE A 346 -0.88 -27.93 16.62
C ILE A 346 0.33 -28.79 16.27
N ASP A 347 0.12 -30.09 16.05
CA ASP A 347 1.18 -31.05 15.70
C ASP A 347 2.38 -31.06 16.67
N GLY A 348 2.13 -30.72 17.95
CA GLY A 348 3.17 -30.61 18.99
C GLY A 348 3.91 -29.27 19.04
N GLU A 349 3.63 -28.35 18.11
CA GLU A 349 4.19 -27.01 18.08
C GLU A 349 3.25 -26.01 18.76
N ALA A 350 3.82 -25.13 19.58
CA ALA A 350 3.06 -24.06 20.22
C ALA A 350 2.76 -22.93 19.21
N ILE A 351 1.52 -22.45 19.22
CA ILE A 351 1.04 -21.35 18.37
C ILE A 351 0.34 -20.26 19.19
N ALA A 352 0.28 -19.06 18.64
CA ALA A 352 -0.50 -17.96 19.19
C ALA A 352 -1.66 -17.63 18.23
N VAL A 353 -2.90 -17.81 18.70
CA VAL A 353 -4.12 -17.59 17.92
C VAL A 353 -4.78 -16.28 18.36
N LYS A 354 -4.77 -15.27 17.49
CA LYS A 354 -5.41 -13.98 17.74
C LYS A 354 -6.81 -13.97 17.12
N LYS A 355 -7.85 -13.94 17.95
CA LYS A 355 -9.24 -13.71 17.53
C LYS A 355 -9.42 -12.24 17.14
N MET A 356 -9.79 -11.98 15.88
CA MET A 356 -9.95 -10.62 15.36
C MET A 356 -11.34 -10.08 15.67
N LYS A 357 -11.41 -8.89 16.27
CA LYS A 357 -12.69 -8.22 16.59
C LYS A 357 -13.31 -7.52 15.36
N TRP A 358 -12.47 -7.09 14.42
CA TRP A 358 -12.85 -6.35 13.21
C TRP A 358 -11.70 -6.43 12.18
N ASN A 359 -12.02 -6.18 10.91
CA ASN A 359 -11.14 -6.02 9.73
C ASN A 359 -9.71 -6.64 9.82
N ALA A 360 -9.61 -7.98 9.81
CA ALA A 360 -8.32 -8.68 9.80
C ALA A 360 -7.47 -8.40 8.53
N TYR A 361 -8.12 -7.93 7.46
CA TYR A 361 -7.50 -7.71 6.16
C TYR A 361 -6.33 -6.73 6.21
N GLN A 362 -6.45 -5.61 6.94
CA GLN A 362 -5.39 -4.61 6.98
C GLN A 362 -4.08 -5.17 7.58
N GLU A 363 -4.19 -5.92 8.68
CA GLU A 363 -3.06 -6.58 9.32
C GLU A 363 -2.49 -7.68 8.41
N LEU A 364 -3.36 -8.50 7.81
CA LEU A 364 -2.98 -9.56 6.89
C LEU A 364 -2.21 -9.03 5.67
N ARG A 365 -2.66 -7.93 5.05
CA ARG A 365 -1.98 -7.26 3.92
C ARG A 365 -0.58 -6.77 4.27
N ILE A 366 -0.40 -6.26 5.47
CA ILE A 366 0.91 -5.79 5.93
C ILE A 366 1.81 -6.99 6.18
N LEU A 367 1.30 -8.01 6.87
CA LEU A 367 2.01 -9.26 7.15
C LEU A 367 2.37 -10.05 5.88
N GLN A 368 1.65 -9.90 4.77
CA GLN A 368 2.09 -10.42 3.46
C GLN A 368 3.33 -9.71 2.92
N LYS A 369 3.59 -8.46 3.29
CA LYS A 369 4.72 -7.67 2.76
C LYS A 369 5.94 -7.72 3.65
N VAL A 370 5.77 -8.07 4.92
CA VAL A 370 6.85 -8.09 5.91
C VAL A 370 7.22 -9.53 6.27
N ASN A 371 8.53 -9.82 6.29
CA ASN A 371 9.07 -11.05 6.85
C ASN A 371 10.51 -10.78 7.29
N HIS A 372 10.75 -10.81 8.60
CA HIS A 372 12.05 -10.47 9.17
C HIS A 372 12.24 -11.17 10.52
N THR A 373 13.48 -11.50 10.86
CA THR A 373 13.77 -12.30 12.06
C THR A 373 13.43 -11.61 13.39
N ASN A 374 13.32 -10.28 13.38
CA ASN A 374 12.89 -9.45 14.51
C ASN A 374 11.42 -9.00 14.42
N LEU A 375 10.61 -9.67 13.61
CA LEU A 375 9.15 -9.51 13.58
C LEU A 375 8.51 -10.85 13.91
N VAL A 376 7.38 -10.84 14.61
CA VAL A 376 6.61 -12.07 14.87
C VAL A 376 6.00 -12.56 13.56
N LYS A 377 6.29 -13.82 13.22
CA LYS A 377 5.87 -14.46 11.99
C LYS A 377 4.41 -14.88 12.05
N LEU A 378 3.65 -14.54 11.00
CA LEU A 378 2.35 -15.12 10.74
C LEU A 378 2.55 -16.48 10.05
N GLU A 379 1.97 -17.54 10.61
CA GLU A 379 2.00 -18.89 10.03
C GLU A 379 0.77 -19.15 9.16
N GLY A 380 -0.37 -18.55 9.53
CA GLY A 380 -1.59 -18.70 8.76
C GLY A 380 -2.79 -17.97 9.33
N PHE A 381 -3.96 -18.31 8.85
CA PHE A 381 -5.22 -17.75 9.32
C PHE A 381 -6.36 -18.76 9.19
N CYS A 382 -7.47 -18.49 9.88
CA CYS A 382 -8.71 -19.24 9.82
C CYS A 382 -9.87 -18.26 9.71
N ILE A 383 -10.94 -18.66 9.04
CA ILE A 383 -12.21 -17.95 9.02
C ILE A 383 -13.25 -18.92 9.53
N ASP A 384 -13.90 -18.59 10.64
CA ASP A 384 -14.97 -19.41 11.19
C ASP A 384 -16.19 -19.31 10.25
N PRO A 385 -16.66 -20.44 9.69
CA PRO A 385 -17.82 -20.45 8.79
C PRO A 385 -19.13 -20.06 9.48
N GLU A 386 -19.24 -20.24 10.81
CA GLU A 386 -20.50 -20.01 11.54
C GLU A 386 -20.81 -18.52 11.68
N ASP A 387 -19.79 -17.70 11.96
CA ASP A 387 -19.97 -16.27 12.25
C ASP A 387 -19.08 -15.34 11.41
N GLY A 388 -18.24 -15.88 10.53
CA GLY A 388 -17.32 -15.13 9.68
C GLY A 388 -16.11 -14.55 10.43
N THR A 389 -15.88 -14.93 11.69
CA THR A 389 -14.76 -14.42 12.48
C THR A 389 -13.43 -14.88 11.90
N CYS A 390 -12.53 -13.93 11.68
CA CYS A 390 -11.16 -14.21 11.26
C CYS A 390 -10.24 -14.41 12.48
N TYR A 391 -9.39 -15.43 12.42
CA TYR A 391 -8.36 -15.74 13.40
C TYR A 391 -7.01 -15.72 12.71
N LEU A 392 -6.05 -14.98 13.26
CA LEU A 392 -4.67 -14.96 12.78
C LEU A 392 -3.81 -15.89 13.64
N VAL A 393 -3.04 -16.76 13.00
CA VAL A 393 -2.19 -17.77 13.65
C VAL A 393 -0.73 -17.36 13.48
N TYR A 394 -0.09 -17.04 14.60
CA TYR A 394 1.31 -16.62 14.68
C TYR A 394 2.17 -17.72 15.33
N GLU A 395 3.48 -17.62 15.12
CA GLU A 395 4.45 -18.35 15.94
C GLU A 395 4.26 -17.99 17.43
N TYR A 396 4.38 -18.97 18.33
CA TYR A 396 4.39 -18.71 19.76
C TYR A 396 5.81 -18.33 20.21
N VAL A 397 5.94 -17.18 20.87
CA VAL A 397 7.20 -16.63 21.36
C VAL A 397 7.30 -16.87 22.88
N GLU A 398 8.28 -17.66 23.31
CA GLU A 398 8.23 -18.43 24.54
C GLU A 398 8.37 -17.61 25.83
N ASN A 399 9.21 -16.58 25.82
CA ASN A 399 9.50 -15.78 27.01
C ASN A 399 8.50 -14.63 27.23
N GLY A 400 7.50 -14.49 26.35
CA GLY A 400 6.46 -13.46 26.46
C GLY A 400 6.96 -12.05 26.16
N SER A 401 6.27 -11.03 26.66
CA SER A 401 6.58 -9.63 26.36
C SER A 401 7.74 -9.07 27.20
N LEU A 402 8.50 -8.14 26.62
CA LEU A 402 9.55 -7.38 27.29
C LEU A 402 9.03 -6.65 28.53
N SER A 403 7.81 -6.09 28.47
CA SER A 403 7.19 -5.44 29.64
C SER A 403 7.14 -6.36 30.87
N SER A 404 6.86 -7.65 30.68
CA SER A 404 6.81 -8.61 31.79
C SER A 404 8.19 -8.98 32.36
N TRP A 405 9.27 -8.68 31.64
CA TRP A 405 10.65 -8.86 32.10
C TRP A 405 11.19 -7.62 32.81
N LEU A 406 10.66 -6.44 32.48
CA LEU A 406 11.02 -5.19 33.14
C LEU A 406 10.25 -4.99 34.45
N GLN A 407 9.03 -5.53 34.58
CA GLN A 407 8.25 -5.51 35.82
C GLN A 407 8.81 -6.48 36.90
N GLU A 408 8.84 -6.04 38.17
CA GLU A 408 9.31 -6.81 39.35
C GLU A 408 8.35 -7.91 39.84
N PRO A 409 8.88 -8.90 40.60
CA PRO A 409 9.63 -10.04 40.12
C PRO A 409 8.69 -11.20 39.79
N ARG A 410 8.87 -11.82 38.62
CA ARG A 410 8.42 -13.21 38.43
C ARG A 410 9.09 -14.09 39.50
N LYS A 411 8.43 -15.17 39.91
CA LYS A 411 8.92 -16.21 40.86
C LYS A 411 10.24 -16.90 40.44
N THR A 412 10.87 -16.46 39.36
CA THR A 412 12.10 -17.00 38.80
C THR A 412 13.09 -15.86 38.60
N SER A 413 14.24 -15.99 39.24
CA SER A 413 15.31 -15.03 39.48
C SER A 413 16.07 -14.50 38.24
N SER A 414 15.45 -14.44 37.06
CA SER A 414 16.12 -14.05 35.81
C SER A 414 15.86 -12.57 35.48
N ASN A 415 16.71 -11.69 36.02
CA ASN A 415 16.77 -10.29 35.60
C ASN A 415 17.50 -10.16 34.25
N LEU A 416 17.10 -9.19 33.42
CA LEU A 416 17.83 -8.86 32.19
C LEU A 416 19.10 -8.06 32.53
N ASP A 417 20.28 -8.62 32.25
CA ASP A 417 21.55 -7.90 32.32
C ASP A 417 21.66 -6.85 31.20
N TRP A 418 22.63 -5.94 31.32
CA TRP A 418 22.81 -4.84 30.36
C TRP A 418 23.02 -5.34 28.94
N LYS A 419 23.86 -6.36 28.77
CA LYS A 419 24.17 -6.96 27.46
C LYS A 419 22.93 -7.50 26.76
N THR A 420 22.05 -8.19 27.50
CA THR A 420 20.79 -8.70 26.95
C THR A 420 19.84 -7.55 26.60
N ARG A 421 19.73 -6.51 27.44
CA ARG A 421 18.90 -5.33 27.14
C ARG A 421 19.38 -4.60 25.89
N LEU A 422 20.69 -4.46 25.71
CA LEU A 422 21.28 -3.82 24.54
C LEU A 422 21.05 -4.64 23.26
N ARG A 423 21.21 -5.97 23.33
CA ARG A 423 20.85 -6.86 22.22
C ARG A 423 19.37 -6.75 21.84
N ILE A 424 18.48 -6.72 22.82
CA ILE A 424 17.04 -6.49 22.62
C ILE A 424 16.80 -5.15 21.93
N ALA A 425 17.48 -4.08 22.36
CA ALA A 425 17.40 -2.78 21.72
C ALA A 425 17.79 -2.85 20.23
N VAL A 426 18.94 -3.46 19.92
CA VAL A 426 19.45 -3.63 18.54
C VAL A 426 18.46 -4.46 17.70
N ASP A 427 17.95 -5.57 18.24
CA ASP A 427 16.97 -6.43 17.57
C ASP A 427 15.70 -5.66 17.16
N VAL A 428 15.13 -4.88 18.10
CA VAL A 428 13.95 -4.06 17.82
C VAL A 428 14.27 -2.96 16.80
N ALA A 429 15.45 -2.33 16.90
CA ALA A 429 15.88 -1.33 15.92
C ALA A 429 15.99 -1.91 14.51
N ASN A 430 16.55 -3.11 14.36
CA ASN A 430 16.63 -3.82 13.08
C ASN A 430 15.24 -4.13 12.51
N GLY A 431 14.30 -4.59 13.35
CA GLY A 431 12.91 -4.83 12.94
C GLY A 431 12.22 -3.56 12.44
N LEU A 432 12.41 -2.43 13.13
CA LEU A 432 11.88 -1.13 12.74
C LEU A 432 12.54 -0.57 11.46
N GLN A 433 13.87 -0.65 11.35
CA GLN A 433 14.61 -0.26 10.16
C GLN A 433 14.12 -1.03 8.94
N TYR A 434 13.88 -2.34 9.08
CA TYR A 434 13.32 -3.16 8.01
C TYR A 434 11.97 -2.62 7.53
N ILE A 435 11.00 -2.39 8.42
CA ILE A 435 9.67 -1.92 8.01
C ILE A 435 9.68 -0.46 7.52
N HIS A 436 10.62 0.37 7.96
CA HIS A 436 10.72 1.78 7.54
C HIS A 436 11.49 1.99 6.24
N GLU A 437 12.50 1.18 5.94
CA GLU A 437 13.42 1.44 4.82
C GLU A 437 13.47 0.32 3.79
N HIS A 438 13.12 -0.92 4.16
CA HIS A 438 13.22 -2.09 3.28
C HIS A 438 11.85 -2.64 2.83
N THR A 439 10.77 -1.90 3.09
CA THR A 439 9.44 -2.21 2.57
C THR A 439 8.94 -1.11 1.66
N TRP A 440 8.20 -1.48 0.61
CA TRP A 440 7.56 -0.53 -0.30
C TRP A 440 6.08 -0.86 -0.52
N PRO A 441 5.15 0.06 -0.20
CA PRO A 441 5.36 1.32 0.53
C PRO A 441 5.84 1.08 1.97
N LYS A 442 6.56 2.05 2.56
CA LYS A 442 7.04 2.03 3.95
C LYS A 442 5.89 1.66 4.90
N VAL A 443 6.16 0.89 5.94
CA VAL A 443 5.15 0.50 6.93
C VAL A 443 5.40 1.24 8.24
N VAL A 444 4.38 1.93 8.77
CA VAL A 444 4.39 2.56 10.10
C VAL A 444 3.60 1.66 11.05
N HIS A 445 4.24 1.21 12.14
CA HIS A 445 3.67 0.24 13.08
C HIS A 445 2.59 0.85 13.99
N LYS A 446 2.80 2.09 14.46
CA LYS A 446 1.90 2.92 15.29
C LYS A 446 1.64 2.45 16.73
N ASP A 447 2.00 1.22 17.09
CA ASP A 447 1.86 0.71 18.47
C ASP A 447 3.14 0.04 18.97
N ILE A 448 4.29 0.69 18.77
CA ILE A 448 5.54 0.24 19.36
C ILE A 448 5.50 0.50 20.87
N LYS A 449 5.72 -0.56 21.66
CA LYS A 449 5.75 -0.54 23.13
C LYS A 449 6.35 -1.83 23.67
N SER A 450 6.81 -1.82 24.92
CA SER A 450 7.41 -2.99 25.58
C SER A 450 6.47 -4.21 25.66
N SER A 451 5.15 -4.02 25.71
CA SER A 451 4.18 -5.13 25.67
C SER A 451 3.96 -5.76 24.29
N ASN A 452 4.32 -5.07 23.21
CA ASN A 452 4.27 -5.58 21.84
C ASN A 452 5.66 -6.06 21.34
N ILE A 453 6.68 -6.07 22.21
CA ILE A 453 7.99 -6.64 21.91
C ILE A 453 8.07 -7.97 22.66
N LEU A 454 8.12 -9.08 21.92
CA LEU A 454 8.20 -10.43 22.48
C LEU A 454 9.63 -10.96 22.45
N LEU A 455 9.98 -11.82 23.41
CA LEU A 455 11.31 -12.42 23.53
C LEU A 455 11.22 -13.93 23.26
N ASP A 456 12.01 -14.41 22.30
CA ASP A 456 12.08 -15.85 22.03
C ASP A 456 12.90 -16.59 23.09
N SER A 457 12.98 -17.91 22.99
CA SER A 457 13.76 -18.78 23.87
C SER A 457 15.24 -18.42 23.99
N LYS A 458 15.81 -17.64 23.06
CA LYS A 458 17.20 -17.15 23.08
C LYS A 458 17.31 -15.67 23.49
N MET A 459 16.24 -15.08 24.02
CA MET A 459 16.14 -13.67 24.38
C MET A 459 16.28 -12.72 23.18
N LYS A 460 16.02 -13.20 21.96
CA LYS A 460 15.98 -12.35 20.77
C LYS A 460 14.64 -11.63 20.70
N ALA A 461 14.67 -10.34 20.39
CA ALA A 461 13.46 -9.53 20.37
C ALA A 461 12.73 -9.59 19.02
N LYS A 462 11.40 -9.70 19.08
CA LYS A 462 10.48 -9.69 17.94
C LYS A 462 9.35 -8.69 18.15
N ILE A 463 9.12 -7.82 17.16
CA ILE A 463 8.00 -6.87 17.16
C ILE A 463 6.71 -7.61 16.77
N ALA A 464 5.69 -7.48 17.59
CA ALA A 464 4.38 -8.10 17.43
C ALA A 464 3.28 -7.05 17.22
N ASN A 465 2.08 -7.52 16.85
CA ASN A 465 0.84 -6.75 16.79
C ASN A 465 0.81 -5.63 15.73
N PHE A 466 0.66 -6.03 14.46
CA PHE A 466 0.51 -5.12 13.32
C PHE A 466 -0.93 -4.61 13.12
N GLY A 467 -1.82 -4.80 14.10
CA GLY A 467 -3.25 -4.48 13.98
C GLY A 467 -3.54 -2.99 13.78
N LEU A 468 -2.65 -2.09 14.23
CA LEU A 468 -2.77 -0.64 14.02
C LEU A 468 -1.88 -0.12 12.89
N ALA A 469 -1.06 -0.99 12.28
CA ALA A 469 -0.05 -0.62 11.32
C ALA A 469 -0.67 -0.11 10.00
N ARG A 470 0.10 0.70 9.27
CA ARG A 470 -0.33 1.31 8.02
C ARG A 470 0.79 1.27 7.00
N SER A 471 0.45 0.92 5.75
CA SER A 471 1.35 1.06 4.61
C SER A 471 1.24 2.48 4.05
N GLY A 472 2.39 3.10 3.77
CA GLY A 472 2.54 4.52 3.45
C GLY A 472 2.85 5.37 4.68
N CYS A 473 3.52 6.50 4.44
CA CYS A 473 3.84 7.53 5.43
C CYS A 473 3.37 8.91 4.92
N ASN A 474 3.44 9.93 5.78
CA ASN A 474 3.04 11.32 5.50
C ASN A 474 1.54 11.48 5.21
N ALA A 475 0.72 10.70 5.92
CA ALA A 475 -0.73 10.84 5.91
C ALA A 475 -1.19 11.60 7.15
N ILE A 476 -2.20 12.46 7.01
CA ILE A 476 -2.87 13.08 8.16
C ILE A 476 -4.13 12.28 8.47
N THR A 477 -4.41 12.04 9.75
CA THR A 477 -5.62 11.36 10.21
C THR A 477 -6.22 12.03 11.43
N THR A 478 -7.55 12.14 11.46
CA THR A 478 -8.30 12.59 12.62
C THR A 478 -8.52 11.47 13.65
N HIS A 479 -8.17 10.22 13.32
CA HIS A 479 -8.31 9.06 14.20
C HIS A 479 -6.97 8.67 14.80
N ILE A 480 -6.70 9.20 15.99
CA ILE A 480 -5.48 8.89 16.75
C ILE A 480 -5.68 7.57 17.50
N VAL A 481 -4.76 6.63 17.28
CA VAL A 481 -4.76 5.30 17.91
C VAL A 481 -3.35 4.97 18.38
N GLY A 482 -3.22 4.27 19.51
CA GLY A 482 -1.93 3.91 20.08
C GLY A 482 -2.02 3.85 21.60
N THR A 483 -0.88 3.62 22.24
CA THR A 483 -0.81 3.46 23.70
C THR A 483 -0.26 4.73 24.35
N GLN A 484 -1.02 5.29 25.31
CA GLN A 484 -0.63 6.49 26.05
C GLN A 484 0.80 6.37 26.60
N GLY A 485 1.57 7.45 26.47
CA GLY A 485 2.99 7.49 26.86
C GLY A 485 3.97 7.12 25.74
N TYR A 486 3.53 6.35 24.73
CA TYR A 486 4.30 6.07 23.51
C TYR A 486 3.87 6.91 22.30
N ILE A 487 2.71 7.57 22.39
CA ILE A 487 2.15 8.38 21.29
C ILE A 487 3.01 9.64 21.09
N ALA A 488 3.56 9.79 19.88
CA ALA A 488 4.34 10.96 19.50
C ALA A 488 3.49 12.24 19.53
N LEU A 489 4.10 13.36 19.94
CA LEU A 489 3.39 14.62 20.18
C LEU A 489 2.77 15.22 18.91
N GLU A 490 3.44 15.13 17.77
CA GLU A 490 2.90 15.58 16.48
C GLU A 490 1.71 14.73 16.01
N TYR A 491 1.66 13.46 16.41
CA TYR A 491 0.55 12.61 16.07
C TYR A 491 -0.68 12.97 16.90
N LEU A 492 -0.49 13.36 18.17
CA LEU A 492 -1.55 13.93 19.01
C LEU A 492 -2.03 15.30 18.51
N ALA A 493 -1.11 16.17 18.11
CA ALA A 493 -1.42 17.54 17.71
C ALA A 493 -2.03 17.63 16.31
N ASP A 494 -1.39 16.99 15.33
CA ASP A 494 -1.67 17.22 13.91
C ASP A 494 -2.22 15.97 13.21
N GLY A 495 -2.32 14.83 13.92
CA GLY A 495 -2.76 13.58 13.30
C GLY A 495 -1.75 13.03 12.28
N LEU A 496 -0.51 13.51 12.32
CA LEU A 496 0.51 13.21 11.31
C LEU A 496 1.09 11.80 11.51
N VAL A 497 0.91 10.93 10.51
CA VAL A 497 1.41 9.55 10.49
C VAL A 497 2.70 9.48 9.66
N THR A 498 3.83 9.28 10.33
CA THR A 498 5.15 9.14 9.70
C THR A 498 5.96 8.05 10.39
N THR A 499 7.04 7.57 9.78
CA THR A 499 7.95 6.61 10.44
C THR A 499 8.57 7.20 11.71
N LYS A 500 8.68 8.53 11.83
CA LYS A 500 9.23 9.21 13.02
C LYS A 500 8.37 9.05 14.27
N MET A 501 7.10 8.69 14.15
CA MET A 501 6.27 8.38 15.33
C MET A 501 6.67 7.04 15.97
N ASP A 502 7.05 6.05 15.15
CA ASP A 502 7.59 4.78 15.66
C ASP A 502 8.98 4.99 16.26
N VAL A 503 9.79 5.92 15.70
CA VAL A 503 11.09 6.32 16.28
C VAL A 503 10.89 6.90 17.68
N PHE A 504 9.90 7.77 17.87
CA PHE A 504 9.58 8.33 19.19
C PHE A 504 9.19 7.22 20.18
N ALA A 505 8.26 6.36 19.79
CA ALA A 505 7.81 5.24 20.61
C ALA A 505 8.96 4.28 20.95
N TYR A 506 9.87 4.03 20.02
CA TYR A 506 11.09 3.26 20.24
C TYR A 506 12.05 3.94 21.22
N GLY A 507 12.18 5.27 21.14
CA GLY A 507 12.92 6.05 22.14
C GLY A 507 12.41 5.83 23.55
N VAL A 508 11.08 5.76 23.73
CA VAL A 508 10.48 5.42 25.03
C VAL A 508 10.84 3.99 25.47
N VAL A 509 10.83 3.02 24.56
CA VAL A 509 11.27 1.63 24.86
C VAL A 509 12.74 1.58 25.29
N LEU A 510 13.62 2.36 24.66
CA LEU A 510 15.03 2.47 25.09
C LEU A 510 15.13 2.99 26.53
N LEU A 511 14.30 3.98 26.90
CA LEU A 511 14.25 4.47 28.28
C LEU A 511 13.76 3.38 29.24
N GLU A 512 12.72 2.61 28.89
CA GLU A 512 12.26 1.48 29.71
C GLU A 512 13.39 0.45 29.94
N LEU A 513 14.21 0.16 28.92
CA LEU A 513 15.35 -0.75 29.05
C LEU A 513 16.43 -0.21 30.00
N VAL A 514 16.70 1.10 29.99
CA VAL A 514 17.70 1.73 30.88
C VAL A 514 17.20 1.79 32.33
N LEU A 515 15.91 2.07 32.53
CA LEU A 515 15.33 2.35 33.85
C LEU A 515 14.70 1.14 34.53
N GLY A 516 14.37 0.09 33.77
CA GLY A 516 13.72 -1.10 34.31
C GLY A 516 12.31 -0.85 34.85
N ARG A 517 11.61 0.17 34.35
CA ARG A 517 10.25 0.55 34.80
C ARG A 517 9.37 1.01 33.64
N GLU A 518 8.05 1.05 33.86
CA GLU A 518 7.06 1.44 32.85
C GLU A 518 7.10 2.94 32.50
N VAL A 519 6.42 3.29 31.40
CA VAL A 519 6.38 4.63 30.79
C VAL A 519 5.90 5.76 31.69
N MET A 520 5.14 5.44 32.74
CA MET A 520 4.74 6.39 33.76
C MET A 520 5.71 6.26 34.94
N GLY A 521 6.51 7.31 35.16
CA GLY A 521 7.42 7.39 36.29
C GLY A 521 6.66 7.44 37.62
N GLU A 522 7.39 7.23 38.72
CA GLU A 522 6.85 7.12 40.08
C GLU A 522 6.03 8.35 40.53
N LYS A 523 6.24 9.50 39.87
CA LYS A 523 5.54 10.78 40.15
C LYS A 523 4.42 11.09 39.16
N GLY A 524 4.06 10.16 38.27
CA GLY A 524 3.07 10.37 37.21
C GLY A 524 3.59 11.17 36.00
N GLU A 525 4.89 11.51 35.97
CA GLU A 525 5.54 12.10 34.80
C GLU A 525 5.87 11.02 33.76
N MET A 526 5.87 11.38 32.47
CA MET A 526 6.25 10.46 31.39
C MET A 526 7.78 10.33 31.31
N LEU A 527 8.30 9.12 31.07
CA LEU A 527 9.76 8.87 31.01
C LEU A 527 10.51 9.80 30.04
N TRP A 528 9.93 10.08 28.87
CA TRP A 528 10.56 10.96 27.88
C TRP A 528 10.70 12.41 28.37
N ALA A 529 9.85 12.86 29.28
CA ALA A 529 9.94 14.19 29.89
C ALA A 529 11.01 14.23 31.00
N GLU A 530 11.19 13.12 31.74
CA GLU A 530 12.30 12.97 32.69
C GLU A 530 13.65 12.98 31.97
N ALA A 531 13.75 12.28 30.83
CA ALA A 531 14.96 12.15 30.02
C ALA A 531 15.50 13.48 29.48
N GLU A 532 14.67 14.52 29.35
CA GLU A 532 15.13 15.86 28.96
C GLU A 532 16.03 16.50 30.03
N ARG A 533 15.90 16.09 31.30
CA ARG A 533 16.56 16.73 32.46
C ARG A 533 17.82 16.00 32.93
N VAL A 534 18.10 14.82 32.40
CA VAL A 534 19.23 13.97 32.78
C VAL A 534 20.26 14.02 31.66
N GLU A 535 21.46 14.53 31.97
CA GLU A 535 22.52 14.70 30.96
C GLU A 535 23.88 14.21 31.44
N ARG A 536 24.22 14.42 32.72
CA ARG A 536 25.53 14.02 33.24
C ARG A 536 25.57 12.53 33.56
N GLU A 537 26.76 11.95 33.48
CA GLU A 537 26.98 10.54 33.76
C GLU A 537 26.49 10.15 35.17
N GLU A 538 26.75 10.99 36.17
CA GLU A 538 26.31 10.74 37.55
C GLU A 538 24.79 10.79 37.70
N GLU A 539 24.13 11.69 36.96
CA GLU A 539 22.67 11.81 36.93
C GLU A 539 22.06 10.57 36.26
N VAL A 540 22.62 10.13 35.12
CA VAL A 540 22.18 8.92 34.42
C VAL A 540 22.37 7.69 35.32
N LYS A 541 23.53 7.57 35.98
CA LYS A 541 23.82 6.45 36.89
C LYS A 541 22.84 6.37 38.06
N ALA A 542 22.39 7.51 38.59
CA ALA A 542 21.38 7.57 39.64
C ALA A 542 19.95 7.28 39.11
N TRP A 543 19.71 7.51 37.82
CA TRP A 543 18.43 7.33 37.16
C TRP A 543 18.19 5.88 36.70
N MET A 544 19.26 5.17 36.32
CA MET A 544 19.25 3.79 35.84
C MET A 544 18.61 2.78 36.81
N ASP A 545 18.15 1.66 36.24
CA ASP A 545 17.73 0.49 37.00
C ASP A 545 18.84 0.04 37.97
N LYS A 546 18.51 -0.02 39.26
CA LYS A 546 19.44 -0.45 40.32
C LYS A 546 20.01 -1.83 40.03
N LYS A 547 19.24 -2.72 39.39
CA LYS A 547 19.68 -4.07 39.00
C LYS A 547 20.82 -4.04 37.97
N LEU A 548 20.89 -2.99 37.13
CA LEU A 548 21.99 -2.78 36.19
C LEU A 548 23.22 -2.19 36.88
N VAL A 549 23.01 -1.32 37.88
CA VAL A 549 24.10 -0.70 38.66
C VAL A 549 24.80 -1.73 39.56
N GLU A 550 24.04 -2.69 40.08
CA GLU A 550 24.54 -3.76 40.95
C GLU A 550 25.15 -4.95 40.18
N GLY A 551 25.01 -4.99 38.85
CA GLY A 551 25.51 -6.07 37.99
C GLY A 551 26.97 -5.90 37.52
N GLU A 552 27.64 -7.01 37.21
CA GLU A 552 29.09 -7.05 36.97
C GLU A 552 29.56 -6.54 35.58
N CYS A 553 28.68 -6.14 34.65
CA CYS A 553 29.06 -5.77 33.27
C CYS A 553 28.15 -4.70 32.64
N CYS A 554 28.24 -3.45 33.09
CA CYS A 554 27.50 -2.32 32.51
C CYS A 554 28.44 -1.13 32.22
N PRO A 555 29.12 -1.10 31.05
CA PRO A 555 29.99 0.02 30.69
C PRO A 555 29.20 1.30 30.53
N MET A 556 29.53 2.32 31.33
CA MET A 556 28.76 3.56 31.36
C MET A 556 28.79 4.30 30.02
N GLU A 557 29.88 4.18 29.24
CA GLU A 557 29.96 4.69 27.87
C GLU A 557 28.86 4.11 26.96
N SER A 558 28.62 2.79 27.05
CA SER A 558 27.57 2.10 26.31
C SER A 558 26.19 2.62 26.72
N VAL A 559 25.95 2.79 28.03
CA VAL A 559 24.70 3.35 28.55
C VAL A 559 24.47 4.78 28.08
N MET A 560 25.49 5.64 28.19
CA MET A 560 25.41 7.03 27.76
C MET A 560 25.10 7.14 26.26
N SER A 561 25.66 6.24 25.44
CA SER A 561 25.34 6.12 24.02
C SER A 561 23.86 5.79 23.80
N VAL A 562 23.33 4.76 24.50
CA VAL A 562 21.91 4.36 24.41
C VAL A 562 20.98 5.49 24.88
N VAL A 563 21.31 6.14 26.01
CA VAL A 563 20.53 7.29 26.53
C VAL A 563 20.56 8.46 25.55
N GLY A 564 21.71 8.74 24.93
CA GLY A 564 21.84 9.75 23.89
C GLY A 564 20.91 9.47 22.69
N VAL A 565 20.90 8.22 22.21
CA VAL A 565 19.97 7.79 21.13
C VAL A 565 18.52 7.92 21.57
N ALA A 566 18.18 7.49 22.78
CA ALA A 566 16.82 7.57 23.31
C ALA A 566 16.34 9.04 23.37
N ARG A 567 17.16 9.95 23.90
CA ARG A 567 16.88 11.41 23.95
C ARG A 567 16.72 12.02 22.57
N ALA A 568 17.51 11.59 21.58
CA ALA A 568 17.37 12.02 20.19
C ALA A 568 16.06 11.51 19.56
N CYS A 569 15.66 10.27 19.87
CA CYS A 569 14.41 9.67 19.38
C CYS A 569 13.16 10.35 19.92
N VAL A 570 13.18 10.82 21.18
CA VAL A 570 12.01 11.46 21.82
C VAL A 570 11.92 12.98 21.62
N GLN A 571 12.76 13.56 20.75
CA GLN A 571 12.70 14.99 20.44
C GLN A 571 11.33 15.44 19.92
N ARG A 572 10.90 16.65 20.30
CA ARG A 572 9.64 17.23 19.79
C ARG A 572 9.70 17.52 18.29
N ASP A 573 10.85 17.99 17.82
CA ASP A 573 11.10 18.29 16.41
C ASP A 573 11.40 16.99 15.63
N LEU A 574 10.53 16.66 14.67
CA LEU A 574 10.65 15.48 13.80
C LEU A 574 11.96 15.42 13.03
N THR A 575 12.52 16.58 12.67
CA THR A 575 13.75 16.66 11.86
C THR A 575 14.99 16.31 12.68
N ARG A 576 14.92 16.47 14.01
CA ARG A 576 15.99 16.12 14.94
C ARG A 576 15.99 14.65 15.34
N ARG A 577 14.88 13.94 15.13
CA ARG A 577 14.83 12.50 15.39
C ARG A 577 15.69 11.77 14.34
N PRO A 578 16.55 10.83 14.75
CA PRO A 578 17.35 10.04 13.82
C PRO A 578 16.48 9.16 12.92
N SER A 579 17.04 8.65 11.83
CA SER A 579 16.44 7.52 11.12
C SER A 579 16.72 6.22 11.87
N MET A 580 15.93 5.17 11.62
CA MET A 580 16.24 3.87 12.20
C MET A 580 17.57 3.28 11.71
N VAL A 581 18.09 3.73 10.57
CA VAL A 581 19.44 3.38 10.09
C VAL A 581 20.51 3.92 11.04
N ASP A 582 20.41 5.20 11.42
CA ASP A 582 21.35 5.85 12.33
C ASP A 582 21.28 5.25 13.74
N VAL A 583 20.06 4.92 14.18
CA VAL A 583 19.79 4.25 15.46
C VAL A 583 20.46 2.87 15.49
N VAL A 584 20.22 2.02 14.49
CA VAL A 584 20.86 0.69 14.39
C VAL A 584 22.38 0.82 14.42
N TYR A 585 22.95 1.72 13.62
CA TYR A 585 24.39 1.93 13.59
C TYR A 585 24.97 2.31 14.96
N THR A 586 24.32 3.24 15.67
CA THR A 586 24.81 3.73 16.97
C THR A 586 24.69 2.65 18.05
N LEU A 587 23.57 1.92 18.08
CA LEU A 587 23.34 0.86 19.06
C LEU A 587 24.24 -0.36 18.83
N SER A 588 24.49 -0.76 17.58
CA SER A 588 25.42 -1.85 17.26
C SER A 588 26.84 -1.52 17.73
N ARG A 589 27.29 -0.26 17.54
CA ARG A 589 28.59 0.17 18.08
C ARG A 589 28.65 0.11 19.60
N ALA A 590 27.55 0.45 20.28
CA ALA A 590 27.48 0.34 21.74
C ALA A 590 27.50 -1.12 22.22
N ASP A 591 26.96 -2.05 21.43
CA ASP A 591 26.95 -3.50 21.69
C ASP A 591 28.33 -4.14 21.50
N ASP A 592 29.04 -3.74 20.42
CA ASP A 592 30.42 -4.14 20.17
C ASP A 592 31.33 -3.72 21.34
N ALA A 593 31.25 -2.45 21.76
CA ALA A 593 32.01 -1.94 22.91
C ALA A 593 31.68 -2.66 24.22
N CYS A 594 30.42 -3.08 24.42
CA CYS A 594 30.02 -3.87 25.59
C CYS A 594 30.58 -5.31 25.54
N SER A 595 30.76 -5.86 24.34
CA SER A 595 31.28 -7.22 24.14
C SER A 595 32.78 -7.30 24.37
N ASP A 596 33.54 -6.29 23.95
CA ASP A 596 35.00 -6.21 24.18
C ASP A 596 35.33 -6.14 25.69
N PHE A 597 34.52 -5.41 26.46
CA PHE A 597 34.67 -5.31 27.93
C PHE A 597 34.45 -6.65 28.66
N SER A 598 33.65 -7.55 28.06
CA SER A 598 33.41 -8.89 28.61
C SER A 598 34.56 -9.88 28.31
N GLY A 599 35.41 -9.58 27.32
CA GLY A 599 36.49 -10.46 26.84
C GLY A 599 37.82 -10.28 27.58
N ASP A 600 38.07 -9.09 28.14
CA ASP A 600 39.33 -8.76 28.83
C ASP A 600 39.44 -9.37 30.25
N GLY A 601 38.40 -10.06 30.74
CA GLY A 601 38.43 -10.79 32.00
C GLY A 601 39.15 -12.15 31.96
N LEU A 602 39.61 -12.61 30.79
CA LEU A 602 40.15 -13.97 30.59
C LEU A 602 41.66 -14.04 30.29
N PHE A 603 42.38 -12.92 30.24
CA PHE A 603 43.85 -12.95 30.23
C PHE A 603 44.39 -12.58 31.61
N GLY A 604 44.63 -13.64 32.38
CA GLY A 604 45.16 -13.58 33.73
C GLY A 604 46.49 -12.80 33.83
N HIS A 605 46.68 -12.23 35.01
CA HIS A 605 47.95 -11.88 35.60
C HIS A 605 49.02 -12.95 35.33
N GLY A 606 49.79 -12.76 34.27
CA GLY A 606 51.10 -13.37 34.07
C GLY A 606 52.16 -12.35 34.47
N SER A 607 52.60 -12.40 35.72
CA SER A 607 53.78 -11.69 36.20
C SER A 607 54.98 -12.09 35.32
N GLY A 608 55.48 -11.15 34.52
CA GLY A 608 56.68 -11.31 33.70
C GLY A 608 57.73 -10.28 34.09
N VAL A 609 58.58 -10.68 35.03
CA VAL A 609 59.78 -9.99 35.52
C VAL A 609 60.83 -9.83 34.40
N PHE A 610 61.48 -8.66 34.36
CA PHE A 610 62.81 -8.31 33.80
C PHE A 610 63.52 -9.30 32.84
N ALA A 611 64.04 -8.79 31.70
CA ALA A 611 65.48 -8.47 31.57
C ALA A 611 65.88 -7.99 30.15
N ARG A 612 66.64 -6.87 30.17
CA ARG A 612 67.57 -6.29 29.17
C ARG A 612 67.01 -5.61 27.92
#